data_AF-A0AAF0M2F0-F1
#
_entry.id   AF-A0AAF0M2F0-F1
#
_cell.length_a   1.000
_cell.length_b   1.000
_cell.length_c   1.000
_cell.angle_alpha   90.00
_cell.angle_beta   90.00
_cell.angle_gamma   90.00
#
_symmetry.space_group_name_H-M   'P 1'
#
loop_
_entity.id
_entity.type
_entity.pdbx_description
1 polymer ?
#
loop_
_entity_poly.entity_id
_entity_poly.type
_entity_poly.pdbx_seq_one_letter_code
_entity_poly.pdbx_strand_id
1 'polypeptide(L)' 'MSAPTPRLRPGTWLRRVTDRWELVNVADITTNGGVLLHLLDGTQQHTTIAYLRDRFERADDSA' A
#
# COMPACT_ATOMS: atom_id res chain seq x y z
N MET A 1 -28.46 11.29 10.65
CA MET A 1 -27.62 10.12 10.30
C MET A 1 -26.22 10.63 10.05
N SER A 2 -25.24 10.24 10.87
CA SER A 2 -23.83 10.58 10.64
C SER A 2 -23.30 9.74 9.47
N ALA A 3 -22.51 10.33 8.59
CA ALA A 3 -21.83 9.59 7.53
C ALA A 3 -20.87 8.56 8.16
N PRO A 4 -20.72 7.36 7.56
CA PRO A 4 -19.77 6.37 8.06
C PRO A 4 -18.34 6.92 7.99
N THR A 5 -17.53 6.65 9.01
CA THR A 5 -16.11 7.00 9.01
C THR A 5 -15.40 6.24 7.89
N PRO A 6 -14.70 6.91 6.97
CA PRO A 6 -13.93 6.23 5.93
C PRO A 6 -12.84 5.37 6.55
N ARG A 7 -12.65 4.16 6.00
CA ARG A 7 -11.67 3.18 6.46
C ARG A 7 -10.67 2.85 5.37
N LEU A 8 -9.42 2.65 5.76
CA LEU A 8 -8.39 2.18 4.84
C LEU A 8 -8.55 0.68 4.61
N ARG A 9 -8.29 0.25 3.37
CA ARG A 9 -8.47 -1.16 3.00
C ARG A 9 -7.34 -1.99 3.61
N PRO A 10 -7.58 -3.28 3.93
CA PRO A 10 -6.50 -4.19 4.28
C PRO A 10 -5.41 -4.19 3.20
N GLY A 11 -4.14 -4.18 3.62
CA GLY A 11 -3.02 -4.12 2.67
C GLY A 11 -2.78 -2.72 2.09
N THR A 12 -3.36 -1.66 2.67
CA THR A 12 -2.94 -0.28 2.40
C THR A 12 -1.61 0.03 3.07
N TRP A 13 -0.70 0.62 2.30
CA TRP A 13 0.61 1.10 2.74
C TRP A 13 0.81 2.54 2.28
N LEU A 14 1.72 3.24 2.93
CA LEU A 14 2.09 4.62 2.64
C LEU A 14 3.52 4.67 2.14
N ARG A 15 3.77 5.40 1.05
CA ARG A 15 5.13 5.69 0.57
C ARG A 15 5.39 7.18 0.50
N ARG A 16 6.63 7.57 0.76
CA ARG A 16 7.09 8.94 0.53
C ARG A 16 7.70 9.06 -0.86
N VAL A 17 7.17 9.98 -1.66
CA VAL A 17 7.71 10.34 -2.99
C VAL A 17 8.10 11.81 -2.93
N THR A 18 9.40 12.11 -2.97
CA THR A 18 10.00 13.46 -2.92
C THR A 18 9.39 14.38 -1.86
N ASP A 19 8.29 15.06 -2.19
CA ASP A 19 7.60 16.09 -1.40
C ASP A 19 6.19 15.68 -0.94
N ARG A 20 5.70 14.48 -1.29
CA ARG A 20 4.36 14.01 -0.95
C ARG A 20 4.33 12.58 -0.41
N TRP A 21 3.24 12.26 0.28
CA TRP A 21 2.89 10.91 0.69
C TRP A 21 1.83 10.34 -0.24
N GLU A 22 1.97 9.07 -0.59
CA GLU A 22 1.03 8.37 -1.45
C GLU A 22 0.57 7.07 -0.80
N LEU A 23 -0.73 6.82 -0.85
CA LEU A 23 -1.26 5.50 -0.51
C LEU A 23 -1.02 4.55 -1.68
N VAL A 24 -0.66 3.32 -1.35
CA VAL A 24 -0.58 2.20 -2.27
C VAL A 24 -1.29 1.01 -1.65
N ASN A 25 -1.77 0.09 -2.48
CA ASN A 25 -2.31 -1.17 -2.01
C ASN A 25 -1.42 -2.32 -2.43
N VAL A 26 -1.11 -3.21 -1.51
CA VAL A 26 -0.56 -4.54 -1.83
C VAL A 26 -1.71 -5.38 -2.36
N ALA A 27 -1.68 -5.69 -3.66
CA ALA A 27 -2.72 -6.47 -4.32
C ALA A 27 -2.45 -7.97 -4.26
N ASP A 28 -1.18 -8.37 -4.34
CA ASP A 28 -0.76 -9.76 -4.25
C ASP A 28 0.66 -9.89 -3.69
N ILE A 29 0.94 -11.02 -3.05
CA ILE A 29 2.27 -11.41 -2.56
C ILE A 29 2.52 -12.85 -3.00
N THR A 30 3.51 -13.06 -3.85
CA THR A 30 3.89 -14.38 -4.34
C THR A 30 4.72 -15.14 -3.31
N THR A 31 4.77 -16.47 -3.43
CA THR A 31 5.49 -17.35 -2.50
C THR A 31 7.00 -17.10 -2.45
N ASN A 32 7.58 -16.55 -3.52
CA ASN A 32 8.98 -16.15 -3.60
C ASN A 32 9.24 -14.71 -3.10
N GLY A 33 8.25 -14.04 -2.51
CA GLY A 33 8.38 -12.70 -1.94
C GLY A 33 8.29 -11.55 -2.94
N GLY A 34 7.82 -11.81 -4.15
CA GLY A 34 7.38 -10.78 -5.09
C GLY A 34 6.08 -10.12 -4.58
N VAL A 35 5.93 -8.83 -4.85
CA VAL A 35 4.79 -8.03 -4.42
C VAL A 35 4.24 -7.25 -5.59
N LEU A 36 2.93 -7.35 -5.81
CA LEU A 36 2.21 -6.50 -6.75
C LEU A 36 1.57 -5.34 -5.99
N LEU A 37 1.93 -4.13 -6.35
CA LEU A 37 1.37 -2.89 -5.83
C LEU A 37 0.39 -2.29 -6.83
N HIS A 38 -0.75 -1.82 -6.34
CA HIS A 38 -1.67 -0.96 -7.06
C HIS A 38 -1.57 0.46 -6.50
N LEU A 39 -1.21 1.40 -7.37
CA LEU A 39 -1.19 2.82 -7.08
C LEU A 39 -2.60 3.40 -7.23
N LEU A 40 -2.84 4.58 -6.64
CA LEU A 40 -4.16 5.24 -6.70
C LEU A 40 -4.57 5.67 -8.12
N ASP A 41 -3.59 5.87 -9.01
CA ASP A 41 -3.83 6.21 -10.42
C ASP A 41 -4.17 4.99 -11.29
N GLY A 42 -4.25 3.79 -10.69
CA GLY A 42 -4.51 2.53 -11.38
C GLY A 42 -3.25 1.84 -11.92
N THR A 43 -2.07 2.44 -11.76
CA THR A 43 -0.81 1.81 -12.17
C THR A 43 -0.52 0.58 -11.32
N GLN A 44 -0.06 -0.47 -11.98
CA GLN A 44 0.46 -1.67 -11.33
C GLN A 44 1.99 -1.64 -11.32
N GLN A 45 2.58 -1.94 -10.16
CA GLN A 45 4.02 -1.96 -9.99
C GLN A 45 4.45 -3.25 -9.29
N HIS A 46 5.43 -3.95 -9.85
CA HIS A 46 6.04 -5.12 -9.22
C HIS A 46 7.25 -4.70 -8.39
N THR A 47 7.37 -5.27 -7.18
CA THR A 47 8.52 -5.09 -6.29
C THR A 47 8.74 -6.33 -5.43
N THR A 48 9.55 -6.24 -4.39
CA THR A 48 9.80 -7.31 -3.41
C THR A 48 9.29 -6.92 -2.03
N ILE A 49 9.00 -7.93 -1.20
CA ILE A 49 8.57 -7.70 0.19
C ILE A 49 9.64 -7.00 1.02
N ALA A 50 10.92 -7.23 0.71
CA ALA A 50 12.04 -6.55 1.36
C ALA A 50 12.03 -5.05 1.05
N TYR A 51 11.87 -4.69 -0.23
CA TYR A 51 11.78 -3.29 -0.63
C TYR A 51 10.54 -2.58 -0.06
N LEU A 52 9.39 -3.27 -0.05
CA LEU A 52 8.17 -2.75 0.56
C LEU A 52 8.41 -2.39 2.03
N ARG A 53 8.96 -3.32 2.82
CA ARG A 53 9.21 -3.10 4.26
C ARG A 53 10.25 -2.04 4.56
N ASP A 54 11.22 -1.85 3.67
CA ASP A 54 12.28 -0.83 3.82
C ASP A 54 11.77 0.58 3.51
N ARG A 55 10.87 0.73 2.52
CA ARG A 55 10.52 2.05 1.95
C ARG A 55 9.10 2.53 2.25
N PHE A 56 8.25 1.68 2.82
CA PHE A 56 6.84 1.95 3.02
C PHE A 56 6.46 1.73 4.48
N GLU A 57 5.45 2.49 4.92
CA GLU A 57 4.84 2.33 6.23
C GLU A 57 3.49 1.63 6.06
N ARG A 58 3.18 0.67 6.94
CA ARG A 58 1.87 0.03 6.92
C ARG A 58 0.83 1.03 7.43
N ALA A 59 -0.29 1.16 6.70
CA ALA A 59 -1.29 2.20 6.97
C ALA A 59 -2.72 1.68 6.98
N ASP A 60 -2.94 0.36 6.84
CA ASP A 60 -4.27 -0.22 6.99
C ASP A 60 -4.80 -0.09 8.43
N ASP A 61 -6.13 -0.04 8.61
CA ASP A 61 -6.79 0.10 9.92
C ASP A 61 -6.58 -1.13 10.85
N SER A 62 -5.83 -2.14 10.40
CA SER A 62 -5.47 -3.33 11.18
C SER A 62 -4.06 -3.27 11.77
N ALA A 63 -3.32 -2.19 11.53
CA ALA A 63 -1.94 -1.98 11.98
C ALA A 63 -1.84 -1.45 13.41
#